data_AF-W7DJ35-F1
#
_entry.id   AF-W7DJ35-F1
#
_cell.length_a   1.000
_cell.length_b   1.000
_cell.length_c   1.000
_cell.angle_alpha   90.00
_cell.angle_beta   90.00
_cell.angle_gamma   90.00
#
_symmetry.space_group_name_H-M   'P 1'
#
loop_
_entity.id
_entity.type
_entity.pdbx_description
1 polymer ?
#
loop_
_entity_poly.entity_id
_entity_poly.type
_entity_poly.pdbx_seq_one_letter_code
_entity_poly.pdbx_strand_id
1 'polypeptide(L)'
;MDEQKNRVLGYVQNFAGCADKEFKMHFILEANCPFDLANTGHPKDGAFILNPNQPIENQFFQIGFLGTTPKTVEISLATSFISPEQAKLNLERQAHMDFSATKKKAFEKWNAYLNKIQVSDSDASKVATFYHCFYRTALFPQRFYEYDENQNPIHYNTTARQVAPGRLYTNNGFWDTYKTVFPLYSLLIPEEYEKMLTGFLNSYRETGYLPKWLSPDERGLMPGTLIDAVVADAAVKGIGTNLMTEFQEAMLKAATTQSDKENYGRRGALDYNKLGYVPASYHESVNHTLDYAYSDFCISAVAKTLGNKTLQKEYEERSKNYLHIFDKETGFMRAKDKEGNFRTPFNPFSWGKDYAEGSAWQSSFAVFHDFLGLKEAYGSDLFLAKLTELANTPPKFDVSGYGYEIHEMSEMAMIDFGQIALSNQPSFHLPYLFQYAKRPAYTEVLIKQAVNQFFNAGFDGYPGDEDNGSMSGWYIFSTLGFYPVTPGSGEYVFGIPAFENVRIELPNDKVLTLETANNTPAHQFVKARFRDKEPIKSLFITHSDLIRGGHLKTTLGLVPEEREITQAELPFSLSEYE
;
A
#
# COMPACT_ATOMS: atom_id res chain seq x y z
N MET A 1 -26.06 -30.59 -11.31
CA MET A 1 -26.85 -29.53 -11.98
C MET A 1 -28.30 -29.63 -11.52
N ASP A 2 -28.99 -28.51 -11.33
CA ASP A 2 -30.44 -28.46 -11.06
C ASP A 2 -31.14 -28.00 -12.34
N GLU A 3 -31.61 -28.99 -13.12
CA GLU A 3 -32.20 -28.81 -14.45
C GLU A 3 -33.51 -28.02 -14.41
N GLN A 4 -34.30 -28.17 -13.34
CA GLN A 4 -35.59 -27.49 -13.22
C GLN A 4 -35.44 -25.98 -13.02
N LYS A 5 -34.26 -25.54 -12.59
CA LYS A 5 -33.95 -24.15 -12.30
C LYS A 5 -32.88 -23.55 -13.21
N ASN A 6 -32.41 -24.29 -14.22
CA ASN A 6 -31.27 -23.90 -15.06
C ASN A 6 -30.06 -23.47 -14.22
N ARG A 7 -29.72 -24.26 -13.19
CA ARG A 7 -28.65 -23.96 -12.24
C ARG A 7 -27.50 -24.96 -12.27
N VAL A 8 -26.27 -24.45 -12.17
CA VAL A 8 -25.05 -25.22 -11.90
C VAL A 8 -24.48 -24.79 -10.55
N LEU A 9 -24.15 -25.75 -9.70
CA LEU A 9 -23.50 -25.54 -8.41
C LEU A 9 -22.21 -26.34 -8.40
N GLY A 10 -21.13 -25.74 -7.92
CA GLY A 10 -19.85 -26.40 -7.82
C GLY A 10 -18.88 -25.65 -6.91
N TYR A 11 -17.63 -26.04 -6.97
CA TYR A 11 -16.54 -25.32 -6.32
C TYR A 11 -15.27 -25.42 -7.16
N VAL A 12 -14.35 -24.50 -6.91
CA VAL A 12 -12.96 -24.58 -7.35
C VAL A 12 -12.05 -24.64 -6.12
N GLN A 13 -11.01 -25.45 -6.21
CA GLN A 13 -9.97 -25.60 -5.19
C GLN A 13 -8.63 -25.37 -5.87
N ASN A 14 -8.16 -24.12 -5.84
CA ASN A 14 -6.84 -23.73 -6.31
C ASN A 14 -6.35 -22.54 -5.47
N PHE A 15 -5.06 -22.55 -5.14
CA PHE A 15 -4.40 -21.48 -4.41
C PHE A 15 -2.88 -21.64 -4.56
N ALA A 16 -2.14 -20.53 -4.52
CA ALA A 16 -0.67 -20.57 -4.49
C ALA A 16 -0.13 -20.96 -3.11
N GLY A 17 -0.82 -20.54 -2.04
CA GLY A 17 -0.55 -20.90 -0.66
C GLY A 17 -1.79 -20.64 0.19
N CYS A 18 -2.05 -21.51 1.16
CA CYS A 18 -3.15 -21.39 2.12
C CYS A 18 -2.86 -22.29 3.33
N ALA A 19 -3.27 -21.84 4.53
CA ALA A 19 -3.22 -22.63 5.76
C ALA A 19 -4.20 -23.82 5.71
N ASP A 20 -5.34 -23.66 5.04
CA ASP A 20 -6.24 -24.75 4.72
C ASP A 20 -5.92 -25.36 3.34
N LYS A 21 -5.60 -26.65 3.32
CA LYS A 21 -5.32 -27.38 2.07
C LYS A 21 -6.59 -27.78 1.33
N GLU A 22 -7.74 -27.69 1.99
CA GLU A 22 -9.06 -27.97 1.43
C GLU A 22 -9.85 -26.69 1.09
N PHE A 23 -9.17 -25.54 1.05
CA PHE A 23 -9.78 -24.24 0.81
C PHE A 23 -10.51 -24.19 -0.55
N LYS A 24 -11.79 -23.83 -0.51
CA LYS A 24 -12.70 -23.86 -1.66
C LYS A 24 -13.36 -22.51 -1.88
N MET A 25 -13.55 -22.17 -3.15
CA MET A 25 -14.51 -21.15 -3.56
C MET A 25 -15.70 -21.86 -4.21
N HIS A 26 -16.85 -21.82 -3.54
CA HIS A 26 -18.11 -22.32 -4.05
C HIS A 26 -18.69 -21.34 -5.07
N PHE A 27 -19.35 -21.86 -6.10
CA PHE A 27 -20.04 -21.06 -7.10
C PHE A 27 -21.42 -21.61 -7.40
N ILE A 28 -22.33 -20.70 -7.72
CA ILE A 28 -23.64 -21.00 -8.30
C ILE A 28 -23.84 -20.15 -9.56
N LEU A 29 -24.27 -20.81 -10.62
CA LEU A 29 -24.58 -20.22 -11.91
C LEU A 29 -26.05 -20.48 -12.21
N GLU A 30 -26.80 -19.46 -12.61
CA GLU A 30 -28.18 -19.57 -13.11
C GLU A 30 -28.28 -18.95 -14.50
N ALA A 31 -28.90 -19.66 -15.43
CA ALA A 31 -29.09 -19.18 -16.79
C ALA A 31 -30.57 -18.91 -17.10
N ASN A 32 -30.82 -17.90 -17.94
CA ASN A 32 -32.17 -17.57 -18.39
C ASN A 32 -32.76 -18.55 -19.43
N CYS A 33 -32.01 -19.56 -19.84
CA CYS A 33 -32.43 -20.58 -20.78
C CYS A 33 -32.00 -22.00 -20.34
N PRO A 34 -32.69 -23.05 -20.83
CA PRO A 34 -32.36 -24.43 -20.46
C PRO A 34 -30.97 -24.85 -20.92
N PHE A 35 -30.29 -25.66 -20.10
CA PHE A 35 -29.02 -26.27 -20.50
C PHE A 35 -29.23 -27.37 -21.56
N ASP A 36 -28.30 -27.46 -22.51
CA ASP A 36 -28.18 -28.59 -23.42
C ASP A 36 -27.31 -29.67 -22.77
N LEU A 37 -27.98 -30.59 -22.09
CA LEU A 37 -27.35 -31.68 -21.35
C LEU A 37 -26.58 -32.65 -22.26
N ALA A 38 -26.97 -32.77 -23.54
CA ALA A 38 -26.26 -33.62 -24.49
C ALA A 38 -24.87 -33.05 -24.85
N ASN A 39 -24.66 -31.76 -24.61
CA ASN A 39 -23.43 -31.04 -24.89
C ASN A 39 -22.80 -30.41 -23.62
N THR A 40 -23.24 -30.80 -22.43
CA THR A 40 -22.72 -30.34 -21.14
C THR A 40 -21.89 -31.45 -20.47
N GLY A 41 -20.63 -31.17 -20.15
CA GLY A 41 -19.70 -32.19 -19.70
C GLY A 41 -18.23 -31.75 -19.69
N HIS A 42 -17.31 -32.71 -19.68
CA HIS A 42 -15.87 -32.46 -19.76
C HIS A 42 -15.16 -33.57 -20.55
N PRO A 43 -14.01 -33.29 -21.17
CA PRO A 43 -13.19 -34.33 -21.80
C PRO A 43 -12.41 -35.16 -20.77
N LYS A 44 -12.47 -36.49 -20.84
CA LYS A 44 -11.67 -37.42 -20.04
C LYS A 44 -11.22 -38.60 -20.89
N ASP A 45 -9.92 -38.86 -20.92
CA ASP A 45 -9.32 -40.02 -21.62
C ASP A 45 -9.77 -40.16 -23.09
N GLY A 46 -9.91 -39.03 -23.80
CA GLY A 46 -10.36 -39.00 -25.21
C GLY A 46 -11.88 -39.16 -25.40
N ALA A 47 -12.66 -39.29 -24.33
CA ALA A 47 -14.12 -39.30 -24.35
C ALA A 47 -14.70 -38.00 -23.76
N PHE A 48 -15.95 -37.66 -24.11
CA PHE A 48 -16.67 -36.55 -23.48
C PHE A 48 -17.64 -37.11 -22.43
N ILE A 49 -17.40 -36.78 -21.17
CA ILE A 49 -18.18 -37.23 -20.03
C ILE A 49 -19.30 -36.24 -19.77
N LEU A 50 -20.53 -36.66 -20.04
CA LEU A 50 -21.74 -35.88 -19.78
C LEU A 50 -22.07 -35.84 -18.29
N ASN A 51 -22.54 -34.68 -17.81
CA ASN A 51 -23.11 -34.49 -16.47
C ASN A 51 -22.32 -35.17 -15.31
N PRO A 52 -21.01 -34.92 -15.18
CA PRO A 52 -20.22 -35.48 -14.09
C PRO A 52 -20.69 -34.96 -12.72
N ASN A 53 -20.84 -35.88 -11.76
CA ASN A 53 -21.06 -35.56 -10.35
C ASN A 53 -19.81 -35.78 -9.50
N GLN A 54 -18.64 -35.92 -10.13
CA GLN A 54 -17.35 -36.10 -9.46
C GLN A 54 -16.45 -34.88 -9.70
N PRO A 55 -15.57 -34.54 -8.73
CA PRO A 55 -14.53 -33.54 -8.95
C PRO A 55 -13.67 -33.91 -10.16
N ILE A 56 -13.31 -32.90 -10.93
CA ILE A 56 -12.36 -33.01 -12.05
C ILE A 56 -11.17 -32.09 -11.75
N GLU A 57 -9.98 -32.53 -12.12
CA GLU A 57 -8.73 -31.82 -11.85
C GLU A 57 -8.09 -31.39 -13.18
N ASN A 58 -7.59 -30.15 -13.25
CA ASN A 58 -6.89 -29.59 -14.41
C ASN A 58 -7.67 -29.71 -15.75
N GLN A 59 -8.99 -29.61 -15.69
CA GLN A 59 -9.88 -29.71 -16.85
C GLN A 59 -10.90 -28.57 -16.87
N PHE A 60 -11.41 -28.26 -18.06
CA PHE A 60 -12.52 -27.32 -18.23
C PHE A 60 -13.86 -28.06 -18.20
N PHE A 61 -14.88 -27.38 -17.67
CA PHE A 61 -16.26 -27.85 -17.71
C PHE A 61 -17.02 -27.06 -18.77
N GLN A 62 -17.58 -27.76 -19.77
CA GLN A 62 -18.38 -27.17 -20.83
C GLN A 62 -19.86 -27.20 -20.46
N ILE A 63 -20.55 -26.07 -20.62
CA ILE A 63 -22.01 -25.94 -20.46
C ILE A 63 -22.62 -25.61 -21.82
N GLY A 64 -23.52 -26.47 -22.29
CA GLY A 64 -24.33 -26.23 -23.49
C GLY A 64 -25.68 -25.58 -23.13
N PHE A 65 -26.31 -24.92 -24.10
CA PHE A 65 -27.61 -24.23 -23.93
C PHE A 65 -28.57 -24.55 -25.09
N LEU A 66 -29.86 -24.71 -24.77
CA LEU A 66 -30.93 -24.93 -25.74
C LEU A 66 -31.58 -23.60 -26.16
N GLY A 67 -32.05 -23.51 -27.41
CA GLY A 67 -32.97 -22.44 -27.86
C GLY A 67 -32.37 -21.04 -28.01
N THR A 68 -31.14 -20.93 -28.52
CA THR A 68 -30.38 -19.66 -28.58
C THR A 68 -30.79 -18.72 -29.75
N THR A 69 -32.07 -18.46 -29.97
CA THR A 69 -32.51 -17.40 -30.91
C THR A 69 -33.49 -16.44 -30.23
N PRO A 70 -33.10 -15.16 -29.99
CA PRO A 70 -31.81 -14.55 -30.30
C PRO A 70 -30.65 -15.15 -29.49
N LYS A 71 -29.43 -15.10 -30.05
CA LYS A 71 -28.17 -15.75 -29.58
C LYS A 71 -27.57 -15.15 -28.30
N THR A 72 -28.40 -14.76 -27.34
CA THR A 72 -27.94 -14.20 -26.06
C THR A 72 -28.38 -15.11 -24.93
N VAL A 73 -27.41 -15.61 -24.19
CA VAL A 73 -27.63 -16.32 -22.92
C VAL A 73 -27.26 -15.35 -21.81
N GLU A 74 -28.19 -15.09 -20.89
CA GLU A 74 -27.89 -14.32 -19.69
C GLU A 74 -27.57 -15.29 -18.55
N ILE A 75 -26.47 -15.02 -17.86
CA ILE A 75 -25.93 -15.85 -16.78
C ILE A 75 -25.75 -15.00 -15.53
N SER A 76 -26.39 -15.40 -14.45
CA SER A 76 -26.17 -14.86 -13.11
C SER A 76 -25.21 -15.77 -12.36
N LEU A 77 -24.11 -15.21 -11.86
CA LEU A 77 -23.06 -15.94 -11.14
C LEU A 77 -22.86 -15.32 -9.76
N ALA A 78 -22.85 -16.16 -8.73
CA ALA A 78 -22.39 -15.76 -7.40
C ALA A 78 -21.40 -16.80 -6.86
N THR A 79 -20.50 -16.35 -5.99
CA THR A 79 -19.52 -17.19 -5.32
C THR A 79 -19.60 -17.01 -3.81
N SER A 80 -18.99 -17.95 -3.08
CA SER A 80 -18.79 -17.87 -1.63
C SER A 80 -17.58 -18.68 -1.21
N PHE A 81 -16.83 -18.18 -0.24
CA PHE A 81 -15.77 -18.95 0.43
C PHE A 81 -16.29 -19.75 1.65
N ILE A 82 -17.58 -19.61 1.98
CA ILE A 82 -18.19 -20.24 3.15
C ILE A 82 -18.83 -21.57 2.77
N SER A 83 -19.80 -21.57 1.86
CA SER A 83 -20.52 -22.79 1.49
C SER A 83 -21.32 -22.63 0.19
N PRO A 84 -21.82 -23.73 -0.40
CA PRO A 84 -22.78 -23.66 -1.50
C PRO A 84 -24.08 -22.93 -1.15
N GLU A 85 -24.58 -23.09 0.08
CA GLU A 85 -25.78 -22.40 0.58
C GLU A 85 -25.56 -20.90 0.67
N GLN A 86 -24.38 -20.47 1.14
CA GLN A 86 -24.03 -19.06 1.16
C GLN A 86 -23.86 -18.49 -0.25
N ALA A 87 -23.28 -19.23 -1.21
CA ALA A 87 -23.23 -18.80 -2.62
C ALA A 87 -24.63 -18.61 -3.20
N LYS A 88 -25.57 -19.49 -2.86
CA LYS A 88 -26.99 -19.37 -3.22
C LYS A 88 -27.63 -18.13 -2.61
N LEU A 89 -27.41 -17.86 -1.31
CA LEU A 89 -27.90 -16.65 -0.64
C LEU A 89 -27.34 -15.37 -1.29
N ASN A 90 -26.06 -15.38 -1.68
CA ASN A 90 -25.45 -14.27 -2.41
C ASN A 90 -26.09 -14.04 -3.78
N LEU A 91 -26.43 -15.12 -4.50
CA LEU A 91 -27.16 -15.04 -5.76
C LEU A 91 -28.55 -14.46 -5.56
N GLU A 92 -29.32 -14.95 -4.58
CA GLU A 92 -30.70 -14.51 -4.30
C GLU A 92 -30.77 -12.99 -4.01
N ARG A 93 -29.75 -12.42 -3.36
CA ARG A 93 -29.65 -10.96 -3.14
C ARG A 93 -29.42 -10.14 -4.42
N GLN A 94 -29.00 -10.77 -5.50
CA GLN A 94 -28.71 -10.13 -6.80
C GLN A 94 -29.68 -10.55 -7.91
N ALA A 95 -30.43 -11.66 -7.71
CA ALA A 95 -31.21 -12.37 -8.72
C ALA A 95 -32.34 -11.57 -9.40
N HIS A 96 -32.60 -10.34 -8.95
CA HIS A 96 -33.60 -9.45 -9.54
C HIS A 96 -33.01 -8.41 -10.52
N MET A 97 -31.70 -8.43 -10.76
CA MET A 97 -31.02 -7.47 -11.63
C MET A 97 -30.58 -8.14 -12.94
N ASP A 98 -31.03 -7.61 -14.07
CA ASP A 98 -30.48 -7.97 -15.38
C ASP A 98 -29.06 -7.39 -15.59
N PHE A 99 -28.42 -7.75 -16.70
CA PHE A 99 -27.08 -7.26 -17.02
C PHE A 99 -27.01 -5.72 -17.08
N SER A 100 -28.01 -5.06 -17.64
CA SER A 100 -28.04 -3.60 -17.83
C SER A 100 -28.17 -2.86 -16.50
N ALA A 101 -29.06 -3.33 -15.62
CA ALA A 101 -29.22 -2.83 -14.26
C ALA A 101 -27.95 -3.05 -13.44
N THR A 102 -27.30 -4.21 -13.57
CA THR A 102 -26.04 -4.52 -12.88
C THR A 102 -24.91 -3.60 -13.33
N LYS A 103 -24.78 -3.39 -14.64
CA LYS A 103 -23.81 -2.45 -15.23
C LYS A 103 -24.04 -1.02 -14.73
N LYS A 104 -25.29 -0.56 -14.70
CA LYS A 104 -25.63 0.79 -14.19
C LYS A 104 -25.29 0.95 -12.71
N LYS A 105 -25.62 -0.03 -11.87
CA LYS A 105 -25.28 -0.01 -10.43
C LYS A 105 -23.76 -0.01 -10.20
N ALA A 106 -23.01 -0.77 -11.00
CA ALA A 106 -21.54 -0.75 -10.94
C ALA A 106 -20.99 0.63 -11.36
N PHE A 107 -21.52 1.21 -12.44
CA PHE A 107 -21.16 2.56 -12.89
C PHE A 107 -21.43 3.62 -11.82
N GLU A 108 -22.59 3.60 -11.17
CA GLU A 108 -22.95 4.53 -10.11
C GLU A 108 -22.02 4.40 -8.89
N LYS A 109 -21.68 3.17 -8.48
CA LYS A 109 -20.74 2.92 -7.39
C LYS A 109 -19.33 3.43 -7.70
N TRP A 110 -18.82 3.15 -8.90
CA TRP A 110 -17.50 3.64 -9.31
C TRP A 110 -17.47 5.16 -9.36
N ASN A 111 -18.48 5.80 -9.97
CA ASN A 111 -18.54 7.25 -9.99
C ASN A 111 -18.68 7.86 -8.60
N ALA A 112 -19.40 7.24 -7.67
CA ALA A 112 -19.47 7.72 -6.29
C ALA A 112 -18.09 7.76 -5.60
N TYR A 113 -17.23 6.76 -5.85
CA TYR A 113 -15.86 6.78 -5.34
C TYR A 113 -14.97 7.76 -6.12
N LEU A 114 -14.96 7.68 -7.45
CA LEU A 114 -14.09 8.50 -8.30
C LEU A 114 -14.43 10.00 -8.20
N ASN A 115 -15.69 10.37 -7.94
CA ASN A 115 -16.08 11.77 -7.72
C ASN A 115 -15.61 12.34 -6.38
N LYS A 116 -15.06 11.54 -5.47
CA LYS A 116 -14.43 12.05 -4.23
C LYS A 116 -13.26 12.97 -4.52
N ILE A 117 -12.60 12.80 -5.68
CA ILE A 117 -11.61 13.76 -6.17
C ILE A 117 -11.95 14.14 -7.61
N GLN A 118 -12.29 15.42 -7.80
CA GLN A 118 -12.59 16.01 -9.09
C GLN A 118 -11.39 16.86 -9.51
N VAL A 119 -10.75 16.49 -10.62
CA VAL A 119 -9.62 17.24 -11.20
C VAL A 119 -10.03 17.89 -12.52
N SER A 120 -9.45 19.04 -12.84
CA SER A 120 -9.53 19.63 -14.17
C SER A 120 -8.15 20.02 -14.70
N ASP A 121 -7.95 19.75 -15.98
CA ASP A 121 -6.79 20.18 -16.76
C ASP A 121 -7.21 20.40 -18.22
N SER A 122 -6.46 21.24 -18.92
CA SER A 122 -6.55 21.37 -20.38
C SER A 122 -6.09 20.10 -21.13
N ASP A 123 -5.23 19.30 -20.50
CA ASP A 123 -4.71 18.04 -21.03
C ASP A 123 -5.56 16.85 -20.56
N ALA A 124 -6.41 16.36 -21.45
CA ALA A 124 -7.27 15.21 -21.18
C ALA A 124 -6.50 13.92 -20.88
N SER A 125 -5.25 13.78 -21.33
CA SER A 125 -4.44 12.60 -21.07
C SER A 125 -4.03 12.51 -19.59
N LYS A 126 -3.70 13.65 -18.97
CA LYS A 126 -3.42 13.73 -17.53
C LYS A 126 -4.63 13.36 -16.68
N VAL A 127 -5.80 13.86 -17.07
CA VAL A 127 -7.08 13.54 -16.41
C VAL A 127 -7.36 12.04 -16.53
N ALA A 128 -7.12 11.45 -17.71
CA ALA A 128 -7.24 10.01 -17.90
C ALA A 128 -6.28 9.26 -16.95
N THR A 129 -4.99 9.56 -16.96
CA THR A 129 -3.99 8.89 -16.09
C THR A 129 -4.38 8.98 -14.62
N PHE A 130 -4.85 10.15 -14.16
CA PHE A 130 -5.33 10.35 -12.79
C PHE A 130 -6.46 9.39 -12.43
N TYR A 131 -7.52 9.31 -13.23
CA TYR A 131 -8.64 8.42 -12.93
C TYR A 131 -8.30 6.94 -13.11
N HIS A 132 -7.36 6.59 -14.00
CA HIS A 132 -6.85 5.21 -14.10
C HIS A 132 -6.09 4.80 -12.83
N CYS A 133 -5.21 5.66 -12.30
CA CYS A 133 -4.53 5.42 -11.03
C CYS A 133 -5.52 5.40 -9.87
N PHE A 134 -6.43 6.38 -9.78
CA PHE A 134 -7.38 6.49 -8.67
C PHE A 134 -8.37 5.31 -8.62
N TYR A 135 -8.72 4.72 -9.77
CA TYR A 135 -9.45 3.47 -9.82
C TYR A 135 -8.69 2.32 -9.14
N ARG A 136 -7.38 2.18 -9.40
CA ARG A 136 -6.57 1.08 -8.84
C ARG A 136 -6.39 1.20 -7.33
N THR A 137 -6.40 2.41 -6.78
CA THR A 137 -6.39 2.61 -5.33
C THR A 137 -7.68 2.20 -4.64
N ALA A 138 -8.71 1.71 -5.34
CA ALA A 138 -9.98 1.26 -4.74
C ALA A 138 -10.24 -0.24 -4.88
N LEU A 139 -9.25 -1.01 -5.36
CA LEU A 139 -9.40 -2.45 -5.57
C LEU A 139 -8.97 -3.29 -4.36
N PHE A 140 -7.96 -2.84 -3.61
CA PHE A 140 -7.34 -3.59 -2.52
C PHE A 140 -7.31 -2.79 -1.20
N PRO A 141 -7.35 -3.45 -0.03
CA PRO A 141 -7.55 -4.89 0.16
C PRO A 141 -8.97 -5.31 -0.24
N GLN A 142 -9.10 -6.53 -0.75
CA GLN A 142 -10.40 -7.07 -1.13
C GLN A 142 -11.18 -7.50 0.11
N ARG A 143 -12.49 -7.25 0.08
CA ARG A 143 -13.42 -7.76 1.09
C ARG A 143 -13.40 -9.29 1.07
N PHE A 144 -13.09 -9.91 2.21
CA PHE A 144 -13.06 -11.36 2.40
C PHE A 144 -14.05 -11.82 3.47
N TYR A 145 -15.17 -11.10 3.57
CA TYR A 145 -16.32 -11.47 4.38
C TYR A 145 -17.60 -11.38 3.54
N GLU A 146 -18.61 -12.10 3.99
CA GLU A 146 -19.93 -12.19 3.41
C GLU A 146 -20.98 -11.90 4.49
N TYR A 147 -22.25 -11.82 4.11
CA TYR A 147 -23.35 -11.58 5.06
C TYR A 147 -24.18 -12.84 5.24
N ASP A 148 -24.43 -13.25 6.48
CA ASP A 148 -25.35 -14.34 6.80
C ASP A 148 -26.82 -13.95 6.51
N GLU A 149 -27.78 -14.85 6.74
CA GLU A 149 -29.22 -14.59 6.53
C GLU A 149 -29.76 -13.39 7.35
N ASN A 150 -29.11 -13.08 8.48
CA ASN A 150 -29.47 -11.99 9.39
C ASN A 150 -28.72 -10.68 9.11
N GLN A 151 -27.97 -10.62 8.00
CA GLN A 151 -27.13 -9.48 7.60
C GLN A 151 -25.95 -9.20 8.55
N ASN A 152 -25.51 -10.20 9.32
CA ASN A 152 -24.27 -10.12 10.08
C ASN A 152 -23.07 -10.48 9.19
N PRO A 153 -21.93 -9.79 9.33
CA PRO A 153 -20.71 -10.16 8.62
C PRO A 153 -20.17 -11.48 9.18
N ILE A 154 -19.83 -12.41 8.29
CA ILE A 154 -19.17 -13.69 8.56
C ILE A 154 -18.08 -13.93 7.53
N HIS A 155 -17.04 -14.69 7.86
CA HIS A 155 -15.95 -15.02 6.94
C HIS A 155 -15.45 -16.45 7.16
N TYR A 156 -14.67 -16.96 6.20
CA TYR A 156 -14.00 -18.24 6.32
C TYR A 156 -12.62 -18.06 6.95
N ASN A 157 -12.39 -18.64 8.13
CA ASN A 157 -11.10 -18.66 8.79
C ASN A 157 -10.29 -19.86 8.30
N THR A 158 -9.23 -19.61 7.53
CA THR A 158 -8.38 -20.66 6.93
C THR A 158 -7.53 -21.41 7.95
N THR A 159 -7.22 -20.79 9.09
CA THR A 159 -6.40 -21.40 10.14
C THR A 159 -7.22 -22.40 10.96
N ALA A 160 -8.42 -22.01 11.38
CA ALA A 160 -9.35 -22.87 12.13
C ALA A 160 -10.21 -23.76 11.21
N ARG A 161 -10.20 -23.51 9.89
CA ARG A 161 -10.97 -24.24 8.86
C ARG A 161 -12.47 -24.24 9.11
N GLN A 162 -12.99 -23.10 9.55
CA GLN A 162 -14.38 -22.94 9.89
C GLN A 162 -14.86 -21.51 9.62
N VAL A 163 -16.18 -21.34 9.57
CA VAL A 163 -16.79 -20.01 9.50
C VAL A 163 -16.64 -19.30 10.84
N ALA A 164 -16.26 -18.03 10.80
CA ALA A 164 -16.14 -17.16 11.97
C ALA A 164 -17.00 -15.89 11.80
N PRO A 165 -17.50 -15.31 12.90
CA PRO A 165 -18.20 -14.04 12.85
C PRO A 165 -17.23 -12.88 12.61
N GLY A 166 -17.73 -11.81 12.01
CA GLY A 166 -17.00 -10.56 11.82
C GLY A 166 -16.46 -10.37 10.42
N ARG A 167 -15.76 -9.24 10.25
CA ARG A 167 -15.19 -8.83 8.96
C ARG A 167 -13.79 -9.40 8.78
N LEU A 168 -13.40 -9.59 7.53
CA LEU A 168 -12.04 -9.97 7.13
C LEU A 168 -11.75 -9.35 5.76
N TYR A 169 -10.49 -8.97 5.53
CA TYR A 169 -10.01 -8.40 4.27
C TYR A 169 -8.72 -9.12 3.88
N THR A 170 -8.42 -9.21 2.59
CA THR A 170 -7.26 -9.95 2.06
C THR A 170 -6.68 -9.32 0.79
N ASN A 171 -5.67 -9.94 0.19
CA ASN A 171 -4.96 -9.50 -1.02
C ASN A 171 -4.30 -8.14 -0.82
N ASN A 172 -3.39 -8.09 0.16
CA ASN A 172 -2.68 -6.86 0.51
C ASN A 172 -1.31 -7.15 1.13
N GLY A 173 -0.27 -6.58 0.54
CA GLY A 173 1.05 -6.43 1.14
C GLY A 173 1.14 -5.11 1.90
N PHE A 174 1.36 -5.17 3.22
CA PHE A 174 1.47 -3.93 4.01
C PHE A 174 2.79 -3.22 3.76
N TRP A 175 3.85 -3.92 3.32
CA TRP A 175 5.11 -3.30 2.93
C TRP A 175 4.92 -2.29 1.78
N ASP A 176 3.98 -2.57 0.88
CA ASP A 176 3.62 -1.70 -0.24
C ASP A 176 2.65 -0.60 0.19
N THR A 177 1.53 -1.00 0.78
CA THR A 177 0.31 -0.18 0.87
C THR A 177 0.28 0.78 2.06
N TYR A 178 1.13 0.59 3.08
CA TYR A 178 1.21 1.53 4.21
C TYR A 178 1.64 2.93 3.77
N LYS A 179 2.43 3.01 2.68
CA LYS A 179 3.04 4.24 2.19
C LYS A 179 2.02 5.22 1.65
N THR A 180 0.98 4.74 0.95
CA THR A 180 0.09 5.61 0.17
C THR A 180 -1.38 5.22 0.24
N VAL A 181 -1.73 3.95 0.11
CA VAL A 181 -3.13 3.49 0.03
C VAL A 181 -3.89 3.80 1.32
N PHE A 182 -3.37 3.35 2.47
CA PHE A 182 -4.03 3.58 3.75
C PHE A 182 -4.04 5.06 4.18
N PRO A 183 -2.95 5.85 3.97
CA PRO A 183 -3.03 7.30 4.09
C PRO A 183 -4.10 7.95 3.22
N LEU A 184 -4.30 7.50 1.98
CA LEU A 184 -5.37 8.00 1.11
C LEU A 184 -6.75 7.65 1.66
N TYR A 185 -6.92 6.42 2.16
CA TYR A 185 -8.16 5.99 2.81
C TYR A 185 -8.49 6.80 4.06
N SER A 186 -7.48 7.21 4.83
CA SER A 186 -7.67 8.09 5.99
C SER A 186 -8.30 9.44 5.63
N LEU A 187 -8.08 9.93 4.40
CA LEU A 187 -8.67 11.18 3.91
C LEU A 187 -10.06 10.98 3.32
N LEU A 188 -10.28 9.89 2.57
CA LEU A 188 -11.44 9.78 1.67
C LEU A 188 -12.54 8.85 2.18
N ILE A 189 -12.17 7.78 2.89
CA ILE A 189 -13.06 6.69 3.29
C ILE A 189 -12.73 6.14 4.70
N PRO A 190 -12.60 6.99 5.74
CA PRO A 190 -12.16 6.55 7.07
C PRO A 190 -13.09 5.49 7.70
N GLU A 191 -14.39 5.52 7.42
CA GLU A 191 -15.33 4.49 7.89
C GLU A 191 -15.07 3.10 7.29
N GLU A 192 -14.65 3.04 6.03
CA GLU A 192 -14.28 1.78 5.40
C GLU A 192 -12.91 1.33 5.90
N TYR A 193 -11.99 2.27 6.12
CA TYR A 193 -10.71 1.97 6.73
C TYR A 193 -10.86 1.38 8.14
N GLU A 194 -11.76 1.90 8.97
CA GLU A 194 -12.06 1.31 10.29
C GLU A 194 -12.57 -0.15 10.19
N LYS A 195 -13.37 -0.47 9.17
CA LYS A 195 -13.79 -1.85 8.90
C LYS A 195 -12.62 -2.74 8.49
N MET A 196 -11.68 -2.22 7.69
CA MET A 196 -10.45 -2.93 7.34
C MET A 196 -9.59 -3.21 8.57
N LEU A 197 -9.38 -2.21 9.44
CA LEU A 197 -8.67 -2.38 10.72
C LEU A 197 -9.32 -3.48 11.58
N THR A 198 -10.66 -3.48 11.67
CA THR A 198 -11.38 -4.55 12.37
C THR A 198 -11.06 -5.94 11.78
N GLY A 199 -10.97 -6.04 10.45
CA GLY A 199 -10.59 -7.29 9.78
C GLY A 199 -9.16 -7.72 10.04
N PHE A 200 -8.21 -6.79 10.07
CA PHE A 200 -6.81 -7.10 10.39
C PHE A 200 -6.64 -7.54 11.85
N LEU A 201 -7.41 -6.95 12.77
CA LEU A 201 -7.44 -7.38 14.16
C LEU A 201 -8.06 -8.79 14.32
N ASN A 202 -9.07 -9.12 13.51
CA ASN A 202 -9.56 -10.50 13.44
C ASN A 202 -8.46 -11.46 12.94
N SER A 203 -7.67 -11.07 11.93
CA SER A 203 -6.52 -11.88 11.49
C SER A 203 -5.54 -12.15 12.65
N TYR A 204 -5.29 -11.14 13.51
CA TYR A 204 -4.50 -11.33 14.73
C TYR A 204 -5.13 -12.30 15.72
N ARG A 205 -6.43 -12.16 16.02
CA ARG A 205 -7.15 -13.08 16.94
C ARG A 205 -7.12 -14.52 16.46
N GLU A 206 -7.13 -14.73 15.15
CA GLU A 206 -7.17 -16.05 14.52
C GLU A 206 -5.81 -16.72 14.38
N THR A 207 -4.75 -15.94 14.20
CA THR A 207 -3.41 -16.45 13.88
C THR A 207 -2.36 -16.18 14.95
N GLY A 208 -2.64 -15.28 15.89
CA GLY A 208 -1.74 -14.84 16.96
C GLY A 208 -0.78 -13.70 16.58
N TYR A 209 -0.77 -13.26 15.31
CA TYR A 209 0.06 -12.14 14.83
C TYR A 209 -0.72 -11.25 13.86
N LEU A 210 -0.43 -9.95 13.86
CA LEU A 210 -0.92 -9.07 12.80
C LEU A 210 -0.33 -9.49 11.45
N PRO A 211 -1.11 -9.35 10.36
CA PRO A 211 -0.69 -9.82 9.05
C PRO A 211 0.38 -8.93 8.39
N LYS A 212 1.22 -9.53 7.55
CA LYS A 212 2.24 -8.88 6.70
C LYS A 212 1.80 -8.87 5.23
N TRP A 213 1.45 -10.04 4.68
CA TRP A 213 1.06 -10.18 3.28
C TRP A 213 -0.06 -11.21 3.14
N LEU A 214 -1.30 -10.75 2.94
CA LEU A 214 -2.48 -11.62 2.89
C LEU A 214 -2.82 -12.01 1.46
N SER A 215 -2.88 -13.32 1.13
CA SER A 215 -3.47 -13.84 -0.12
C SER A 215 -3.68 -15.38 -0.15
N PRO A 216 -4.84 -15.90 0.31
CA PRO A 216 -5.88 -15.19 1.06
C PRO A 216 -5.52 -15.00 2.55
N ASP A 217 -4.56 -15.77 3.07
CA ASP A 217 -4.02 -15.67 4.43
C ASP A 217 -2.53 -15.32 4.40
N GLU A 218 -1.86 -15.36 5.56
CA GLU A 218 -0.46 -14.92 5.70
C GLU A 218 0.51 -15.71 4.81
N ARG A 219 1.23 -14.99 3.95
CA ARG A 219 2.19 -15.54 2.99
C ARG A 219 3.65 -15.39 3.42
N GLY A 220 3.94 -14.54 4.40
CA GLY A 220 5.29 -14.34 4.94
C GLY A 220 6.25 -13.60 4.00
N LEU A 221 5.72 -12.94 2.97
CA LEU A 221 6.51 -12.21 1.98
C LEU A 221 6.86 -10.80 2.48
N MET A 222 7.95 -10.27 1.91
CA MET A 222 8.55 -8.95 2.20
C MET A 222 9.03 -8.76 3.65
N PRO A 223 9.99 -7.87 3.91
CA PRO A 223 10.48 -7.61 5.28
C PRO A 223 9.48 -6.82 6.14
N GLY A 224 9.86 -6.56 7.39
CA GLY A 224 9.13 -5.68 8.32
C GLY A 224 7.77 -6.18 8.85
N THR A 225 7.10 -5.36 9.67
CA THR A 225 5.71 -5.57 10.12
C THR A 225 4.88 -4.31 9.88
N LEU A 226 4.85 -3.83 8.61
CA LEU A 226 4.37 -2.49 8.26
C LEU A 226 2.86 -2.24 8.44
N ILE A 227 2.09 -3.26 8.82
CA ILE A 227 0.76 -3.08 9.43
C ILE A 227 0.84 -2.17 10.66
N ASP A 228 1.97 -2.15 11.38
CA ASP A 228 2.21 -1.26 12.51
C ASP A 228 2.05 0.22 12.09
N ALA A 229 2.52 0.59 10.89
CA ALA A 229 2.40 1.94 10.35
C ALA A 229 0.97 2.29 9.93
N VAL A 230 0.22 1.31 9.37
CA VAL A 230 -1.21 1.44 9.08
C VAL A 230 -1.99 1.74 10.37
N VAL A 231 -1.74 0.97 11.44
CA VAL A 231 -2.37 1.17 12.75
C VAL A 231 -1.99 2.51 13.36
N ALA A 232 -0.70 2.87 13.38
CA ALA A 232 -0.24 4.14 13.93
C ALA A 232 -0.82 5.35 13.18
N ASP A 233 -0.86 5.30 11.84
CA ASP A 233 -1.45 6.34 11.01
C ASP A 233 -2.95 6.52 11.29
N ALA A 234 -3.69 5.42 11.44
CA ALA A 234 -5.08 5.45 11.86
C ALA A 234 -5.26 6.04 13.27
N ALA A 235 -4.42 5.63 14.22
CA ALA A 235 -4.47 6.07 15.62
C ALA A 235 -4.33 7.58 15.75
N VAL A 236 -3.28 8.16 15.15
CA VAL A 236 -3.00 9.61 15.23
C VAL A 236 -4.03 10.45 14.46
N LYS A 237 -4.75 9.84 13.51
CA LYS A 237 -5.85 10.47 12.76
C LYS A 237 -7.22 10.21 13.37
N GLY A 238 -7.30 9.49 14.49
CA GLY A 238 -8.54 9.24 15.21
C GLY A 238 -9.49 8.22 14.55
N ILE A 239 -8.96 7.30 13.75
CA ILE A 239 -9.73 6.25 13.05
C ILE A 239 -9.64 4.95 13.85
N GLY A 240 -10.78 4.32 14.16
CA GLY A 240 -10.80 3.04 14.90
C GLY A 240 -10.21 3.12 16.31
N THR A 241 -10.37 4.24 17.02
CA THR A 241 -9.75 4.48 18.33
C THR A 241 -10.08 3.42 19.39
N ASN A 242 -11.26 2.82 19.31
CA ASN A 242 -11.72 1.71 20.16
C ASN A 242 -10.93 0.40 19.96
N LEU A 243 -10.18 0.27 18.86
CA LEU A 243 -9.36 -0.91 18.55
C LEU A 243 -7.93 -0.79 19.08
N MET A 244 -7.48 0.43 19.44
CA MET A 244 -6.07 0.73 19.63
C MET A 244 -5.43 0.03 20.83
N THR A 245 -6.17 -0.25 21.89
CA THR A 245 -5.66 -1.02 23.04
C THR A 245 -5.26 -2.44 22.60
N GLU A 246 -6.11 -3.13 21.84
CA GLU A 246 -5.82 -4.50 21.39
C GLU A 246 -4.76 -4.52 20.29
N PHE A 247 -4.76 -3.53 19.40
CA PHE A 247 -3.66 -3.36 18.46
C PHE A 247 -2.33 -3.13 19.16
N GLN A 248 -2.28 -2.32 20.22
CA GLN A 248 -1.07 -2.11 21.00
C GLN A 248 -0.53 -3.44 21.54
N GLU A 249 -1.39 -4.30 22.07
CA GLU A 249 -1.02 -5.65 22.51
C GLU A 249 -0.46 -6.51 21.36
N ALA A 250 -1.14 -6.48 20.20
CA ALA A 250 -0.77 -7.26 19.03
C ALA A 250 0.58 -6.80 18.41
N MET A 251 0.83 -5.49 18.34
CA MET A 251 2.10 -4.93 17.86
C MET A 251 3.24 -5.30 18.82
N LEU A 252 3.00 -5.23 20.14
CA LEU A 252 3.99 -5.64 21.15
C LEU A 252 4.30 -7.14 21.07
N LYS A 253 3.30 -7.98 20.78
CA LYS A 253 3.49 -9.42 20.56
C LYS A 253 4.49 -9.68 19.43
N ALA A 254 4.36 -9.00 18.30
CA ALA A 254 5.29 -9.11 17.18
C ALA A 254 6.69 -8.54 17.51
N ALA A 255 6.76 -7.44 18.27
CA ALA A 255 8.01 -6.79 18.63
C ALA A 255 8.83 -7.54 19.69
N THR A 256 8.18 -8.34 20.55
CA THR A 256 8.83 -8.96 21.71
C THR A 256 8.93 -10.48 21.64
N THR A 257 8.22 -11.14 20.73
CA THR A 257 8.22 -12.60 20.62
C THR A 257 8.58 -13.08 19.22
N GLN A 258 9.28 -14.22 19.15
CA GLN A 258 9.56 -14.92 17.90
C GLN A 258 8.42 -15.91 17.64
N SER A 259 7.85 -15.89 16.45
CA SER A 259 6.92 -16.93 15.99
C SER A 259 7.66 -18.23 15.72
N ASP A 260 7.03 -19.37 16.03
CA ASP A 260 7.52 -20.71 15.64
C ASP A 260 7.37 -20.97 14.12
N LYS A 261 6.58 -20.14 13.43
CA LYS A 261 6.39 -20.16 11.97
C LYS A 261 7.02 -18.92 11.36
N GLU A 262 7.90 -19.12 10.37
CA GLU A 262 8.68 -18.04 9.74
C GLU A 262 7.82 -16.95 9.07
N ASN A 263 6.60 -17.29 8.63
CA ASN A 263 5.72 -16.35 7.93
C ASN A 263 5.12 -15.25 8.83
N TYR A 264 5.18 -15.39 10.16
CA TYR A 264 4.48 -14.51 11.09
C TYR A 264 5.42 -13.67 11.96
N GLY A 265 5.01 -12.43 12.23
CA GLY A 265 5.73 -11.51 13.12
C GLY A 265 7.10 -11.10 12.58
N ARG A 266 7.99 -10.68 13.49
CA ARG A 266 9.35 -10.26 13.14
C ARG A 266 10.27 -11.48 12.98
N ARG A 267 10.97 -11.56 11.85
CA ARG A 267 12.12 -12.46 11.66
C ARG A 267 13.34 -11.91 12.42
N GLY A 268 13.96 -12.74 13.25
CA GLY A 268 15.12 -12.34 14.05
C GLY A 268 14.76 -11.39 15.21
N ALA A 269 13.53 -11.47 15.74
CA ALA A 269 13.02 -10.56 16.78
C ALA A 269 13.90 -10.55 18.04
N LEU A 270 14.34 -11.73 18.49
CA LEU A 270 15.17 -11.86 19.69
C LEU A 270 16.58 -11.32 19.47
N ASP A 271 17.16 -11.50 18.28
CA ASP A 271 18.47 -10.92 17.94
C ASP A 271 18.36 -9.40 17.85
N TYR A 272 17.32 -8.85 17.20
CA TYR A 272 17.06 -7.40 17.15
C TYR A 272 16.91 -6.79 18.55
N ASN A 273 16.09 -7.41 19.41
CA ASN A 273 15.87 -6.92 20.78
C ASN A 273 17.15 -6.96 21.64
N LYS A 274 18.09 -7.88 21.34
CA LYS A 274 19.35 -8.01 22.05
C LYS A 274 20.44 -7.07 21.50
N LEU A 275 20.53 -6.93 20.19
CA LEU A 275 21.65 -6.27 19.50
C LEU A 275 21.33 -4.84 19.04
N GLY A 276 20.06 -4.47 18.96
CA GLY A 276 19.60 -3.23 18.33
C GLY A 276 19.56 -3.30 16.80
N TYR A 277 19.84 -4.45 16.20
CA TYR A 277 19.77 -4.69 14.75
C TYR A 277 19.61 -6.19 14.46
N VAL A 278 19.07 -6.51 13.28
CA VAL A 278 19.05 -7.89 12.77
C VAL A 278 20.43 -8.19 12.16
N PRO A 279 21.12 -9.26 12.57
CA PRO A 279 22.46 -9.54 12.08
C PRO A 279 22.45 -10.10 10.64
N ALA A 280 23.57 -9.96 9.95
CA ALA A 280 23.79 -10.30 8.54
C ALA A 280 23.70 -11.81 8.22
N SER A 281 23.44 -12.65 9.23
CA SER A 281 23.08 -14.06 9.03
C SER A 281 21.66 -14.25 8.52
N TYR A 282 20.79 -13.24 8.69
CA TYR A 282 19.45 -13.21 8.10
C TYR A 282 19.52 -12.53 6.74
N HIS A 283 18.82 -13.08 5.76
CA HIS A 283 18.61 -12.41 4.47
C HIS A 283 17.87 -11.09 4.70
N GLU A 284 18.21 -10.05 3.93
CA GLU A 284 17.56 -8.73 3.98
C GLU A 284 17.63 -8.06 5.35
N SER A 285 18.69 -8.35 6.12
CA SER A 285 18.85 -7.89 7.50
C SER A 285 18.81 -6.36 7.66
N VAL A 286 19.23 -5.61 6.64
CA VAL A 286 19.15 -4.14 6.67
C VAL A 286 17.70 -3.68 6.63
N ASN A 287 16.89 -4.17 5.67
CA ASN A 287 15.46 -3.81 5.60
C ASN A 287 14.73 -4.24 6.86
N HIS A 288 14.96 -5.47 7.36
CA HIS A 288 14.36 -5.89 8.63
C HIS A 288 14.72 -4.93 9.78
N THR A 289 15.97 -4.50 9.89
CA THR A 289 16.38 -3.55 10.95
C THR A 289 15.70 -2.18 10.80
N LEU A 290 15.66 -1.63 9.59
CA LEU A 290 15.06 -0.32 9.31
C LEU A 290 13.54 -0.35 9.49
N ASP A 291 12.88 -1.38 8.97
CA ASP A 291 11.43 -1.56 9.10
C ASP A 291 11.04 -1.78 10.57
N TYR A 292 11.84 -2.50 11.36
CA TYR A 292 11.57 -2.69 12.79
C TYR A 292 11.80 -1.42 13.60
N ALA A 293 12.81 -0.61 13.25
CA ALA A 293 13.03 0.69 13.85
C ALA A 293 11.84 1.62 13.56
N TYR A 294 11.33 1.62 12.33
CA TYR A 294 10.13 2.38 11.98
C TYR A 294 8.86 1.83 12.66
N SER A 295 8.65 0.52 12.69
CA SER A 295 7.58 -0.11 13.46
C SER A 295 7.64 0.20 14.95
N ASP A 296 8.85 0.31 15.53
CA ASP A 296 9.03 0.72 16.93
C ASP A 296 8.56 2.18 17.13
N PHE A 297 8.83 3.08 16.18
CA PHE A 297 8.20 4.42 16.18
C PHE A 297 6.67 4.34 16.12
N CYS A 298 6.11 3.49 15.26
CA CYS A 298 4.66 3.31 15.15
C CYS A 298 4.03 2.81 16.46
N ILE A 299 4.69 1.87 17.16
CA ILE A 299 4.29 1.42 18.49
C ILE A 299 4.26 2.58 19.48
N SER A 300 5.28 3.44 19.46
CA SER A 300 5.29 4.66 20.28
C SER A 300 4.13 5.61 19.94
N ALA A 301 3.85 5.83 18.66
CA ALA A 301 2.76 6.70 18.22
C ALA A 301 1.40 6.22 18.75
N VAL A 302 1.13 4.91 18.69
CA VAL A 302 -0.09 4.33 19.29
C VAL A 302 -0.08 4.51 20.81
N ALA A 303 1.03 4.24 21.48
CA ALA A 303 1.16 4.39 22.93
C ALA A 303 0.89 5.83 23.39
N LYS A 304 1.34 6.82 22.62
CA LYS A 304 1.05 8.24 22.83
C LYS A 304 -0.46 8.52 22.78
N THR A 305 -1.19 7.98 21.80
CA THR A 305 -2.65 8.16 21.70
C THR A 305 -3.41 7.53 22.87
N LEU A 306 -2.88 6.44 23.44
CA LEU A 306 -3.43 5.76 24.61
C LEU A 306 -2.98 6.39 25.95
N GLY A 307 -2.15 7.43 25.91
CA GLY A 307 -1.59 8.07 27.11
C GLY A 307 -0.55 7.25 27.87
N ASN A 308 -0.02 6.17 27.27
CA ASN A 308 1.00 5.32 27.87
C ASN A 308 2.41 5.89 27.65
N LYS A 309 2.78 6.88 28.48
CA LYS A 309 4.06 7.60 28.39
C LYS A 309 5.30 6.71 28.55
N THR A 310 5.21 5.65 29.36
CA THR A 310 6.34 4.74 29.60
C THR A 310 6.65 3.96 28.32
N LEU A 311 5.63 3.35 27.73
CA LEU A 311 5.78 2.59 26.50
C LEU A 311 6.16 3.48 25.31
N GLN A 312 5.56 4.66 25.23
CA GLN A 312 5.93 5.68 24.26
C GLN A 312 7.46 5.94 24.31
N LYS A 313 8.00 6.30 25.46
CA LYS A 313 9.42 6.62 25.61
C LYS A 313 10.34 5.43 25.29
N GLU A 314 9.96 4.23 25.72
CA GLU A 314 10.71 3.01 25.43
C GLU A 314 10.85 2.77 23.92
N TYR A 315 9.73 2.86 23.21
CA TYR A 315 9.70 2.57 21.78
C TYR A 315 10.18 3.74 20.91
N GLU A 316 10.11 5.00 21.39
CA GLU A 316 10.83 6.12 20.77
C GLU A 316 12.35 5.87 20.77
N GLU A 317 12.91 5.41 21.89
CA GLU A 317 14.34 5.14 21.97
C GLU A 317 14.73 3.97 21.07
N ARG A 318 13.97 2.88 21.09
CA ARG A 318 14.18 1.74 20.19
C ARG A 318 14.05 2.11 18.72
N SER A 319 13.20 3.07 18.38
CA SER A 319 13.06 3.51 16.98
C SER A 319 14.34 4.13 16.41
N LYS A 320 15.32 4.50 17.25
CA LYS A 320 16.63 5.00 16.81
C LYS A 320 17.61 3.89 16.42
N ASN A 321 17.18 2.62 16.46
CA ASN A 321 18.02 1.47 16.14
C ASN A 321 18.60 1.48 14.71
N TYR A 322 18.03 2.26 13.79
CA TYR A 322 18.63 2.51 12.47
C TYR A 322 20.08 3.01 12.55
N LEU A 323 20.43 3.76 13.61
CA LEU A 323 21.78 4.28 13.83
C LEU A 323 22.81 3.17 14.06
N HIS A 324 22.39 1.99 14.53
CA HIS A 324 23.32 0.88 14.76
C HIS A 324 23.93 0.37 13.46
N ILE A 325 23.22 0.44 12.35
CA ILE A 325 23.69 -0.08 11.05
C ILE A 325 24.13 1.03 10.09
N PHE A 326 24.11 2.29 10.54
CA PHE A 326 24.65 3.40 9.76
C PHE A 326 26.17 3.41 9.82
N ASP A 327 26.80 3.17 8.67
CA ASP A 327 28.25 3.27 8.53
C ASP A 327 28.64 4.67 8.08
N LYS A 328 29.26 5.42 9.00
CA LYS A 328 29.73 6.79 8.75
C LYS A 328 30.82 6.89 7.68
N GLU A 329 31.61 5.84 7.46
CA GLU A 329 32.70 5.88 6.48
C GLU A 329 32.16 5.86 5.05
N THR A 330 31.12 5.06 4.80
CA THR A 330 30.50 4.94 3.47
C THR A 330 29.28 5.84 3.29
N GLY A 331 28.66 6.27 4.38
CA GLY A 331 27.41 7.02 4.38
C GLY A 331 26.23 6.16 3.92
N PHE A 332 26.20 4.89 4.31
CA PHE A 332 25.12 3.95 3.98
C PHE A 332 24.73 3.07 5.17
N MET A 333 23.51 2.52 5.12
CA MET A 333 23.07 1.45 6.00
C MET A 333 23.70 0.13 5.54
N ARG A 334 24.46 -0.53 6.41
CA ARG A 334 25.23 -1.75 6.08
C ARG A 334 24.92 -2.88 7.06
N ALA A 335 24.83 -4.09 6.53
CA ALA A 335 24.64 -5.29 7.36
C ALA A 335 25.85 -5.53 8.27
N LYS A 336 25.58 -5.95 9.51
CA LYS A 336 26.59 -6.31 10.52
C LYS A 336 26.43 -7.74 11.00
N ASP A 337 27.52 -8.44 11.28
CA ASP A 337 27.49 -9.74 11.97
C ASP A 337 27.04 -9.60 13.44
N LYS A 338 26.99 -10.70 14.20
CA LYS A 338 26.56 -10.67 15.61
C LYS A 338 27.60 -10.02 16.52
N GLU A 339 28.85 -9.94 16.07
CA GLU A 339 30.00 -9.35 16.74
C GLU A 339 30.09 -7.84 16.50
N GLY A 340 29.26 -7.29 15.60
CA GLY A 340 29.18 -5.86 15.30
C GLY A 340 30.06 -5.40 14.15
N ASN A 341 30.67 -6.31 13.38
CA ASN A 341 31.48 -5.96 12.22
C ASN A 341 30.62 -5.80 10.97
N PHE A 342 30.84 -4.72 10.22
CA PHE A 342 30.19 -4.53 8.93
C PHE A 342 30.67 -5.56 7.90
N ARG A 343 29.74 -6.08 7.09
CA ARG A 343 30.06 -7.01 6.00
C ARG A 343 31.05 -6.37 5.01
N THR A 344 32.08 -7.12 4.63
CA THR A 344 33.05 -6.76 3.58
C THR A 344 33.18 -7.87 2.53
N PRO A 345 33.54 -7.54 1.26
CA PRO A 345 33.63 -6.19 0.70
C PRO A 345 32.24 -5.52 0.60
N PHE A 346 32.21 -4.19 0.52
CA PHE A 346 30.98 -3.40 0.36
C PHE A 346 30.86 -2.87 -1.07
N ASN A 347 29.71 -3.08 -1.69
CA ASN A 347 29.33 -2.51 -2.97
C ASN A 347 27.97 -1.82 -2.82
N PRO A 348 27.87 -0.49 -2.88
CA PRO A 348 26.61 0.23 -2.70
C PRO A 348 25.61 -0.03 -3.83
N PHE A 349 26.05 -0.62 -4.96
CA PHE A 349 25.20 -0.97 -6.10
C PHE A 349 24.76 -2.44 -6.11
N SER A 350 25.22 -3.28 -5.15
CA SER A 350 24.80 -4.68 -5.09
C SER A 350 23.35 -4.76 -4.61
N TRP A 351 22.46 -5.22 -5.47
CA TRP A 351 21.07 -5.49 -5.14
C TRP A 351 20.93 -6.88 -4.50
N GLY A 352 19.99 -7.02 -3.56
CA GLY A 352 19.71 -8.30 -2.91
C GLY A 352 20.63 -8.59 -1.71
N LYS A 353 20.54 -9.84 -1.22
CA LYS A 353 21.30 -10.39 -0.09
C LYS A 353 21.06 -9.70 1.26
N ASP A 354 21.58 -8.49 1.43
CA ASP A 354 21.45 -7.68 2.65
C ASP A 354 20.27 -6.71 2.54
N TYR A 355 19.82 -6.43 1.30
CA TYR A 355 18.78 -5.48 0.94
C TYR A 355 17.67 -6.16 0.11
N ALA A 356 16.40 -5.87 0.39
CA ALA A 356 15.25 -6.37 -0.37
C ALA A 356 14.97 -5.45 -1.57
N GLU A 357 14.91 -6.02 -2.78
CA GLU A 357 14.52 -5.36 -4.05
C GLU A 357 15.19 -4.00 -4.27
N GLY A 358 16.45 -3.92 -3.89
CA GLY A 358 17.20 -2.68 -3.93
C GLY A 358 18.63 -2.90 -3.49
N SER A 359 19.43 -1.84 -3.58
CA SER A 359 20.77 -1.77 -3.02
C SER A 359 20.81 -0.89 -1.77
N ALA A 360 22.03 -0.58 -1.31
CA ALA A 360 22.23 0.40 -0.24
C ALA A 360 21.65 1.77 -0.60
N TRP A 361 21.63 2.16 -1.87
CA TRP A 361 21.06 3.43 -2.32
C TRP A 361 19.55 3.55 -2.06
N GLN A 362 18.79 2.51 -2.39
CA GLN A 362 17.34 2.50 -2.22
C GLN A 362 16.92 2.24 -0.76
N SER A 363 17.80 1.65 0.05
CA SER A 363 17.47 1.22 1.41
C SER A 363 17.91 2.21 2.50
N SER A 364 18.99 2.98 2.29
CA SER A 364 19.66 3.73 3.38
C SER A 364 18.88 4.94 3.91
N PHE A 365 17.73 5.24 3.32
CA PHE A 365 16.86 6.35 3.69
C PHE A 365 15.50 5.88 4.20
N ALA A 366 15.33 4.59 4.55
CA ALA A 366 14.13 4.08 5.19
C ALA A 366 14.09 4.45 6.70
N VAL A 367 14.16 5.76 6.99
CA VAL A 367 14.15 6.36 8.34
C VAL A 367 13.01 7.39 8.41
N PHE A 368 11.82 6.97 8.00
CA PHE A 368 10.66 7.85 7.78
C PHE A 368 10.33 8.72 8.99
N HIS A 369 10.55 8.19 10.20
CA HIS A 369 10.25 8.84 11.45
C HIS A 369 11.32 9.81 11.94
N ASP A 370 12.52 9.84 11.37
CA ASP A 370 13.64 10.59 11.95
C ASP A 370 14.69 11.05 10.93
N PHE A 371 14.28 11.75 9.88
CA PHE A 371 15.21 12.28 8.88
C PHE A 371 16.14 13.36 9.41
N LEU A 372 15.73 14.12 10.43
CA LEU A 372 16.66 15.02 11.11
C LEU A 372 17.74 14.25 11.88
N GLY A 373 17.39 13.15 12.56
CA GLY A 373 18.38 12.28 13.19
C GLY A 373 19.35 11.63 12.20
N LEU A 374 18.83 11.20 11.04
CA LEU A 374 19.68 10.73 9.94
C LEU A 374 20.60 11.83 9.41
N LYS A 375 20.07 13.04 9.19
CA LYS A 375 20.85 14.20 8.75
C LYS A 375 21.98 14.53 9.72
N GLU A 376 21.74 14.44 11.03
CA GLU A 376 22.78 14.61 12.05
C GLU A 376 23.83 13.50 11.98
N ALA A 377 23.42 12.24 11.74
CA ALA A 377 24.36 11.12 11.59
C ALA A 377 25.32 11.30 10.39
N TYR A 378 24.84 11.89 9.29
CA TYR A 378 25.68 12.29 8.15
C TYR A 378 26.52 13.55 8.42
N GLY A 379 25.93 14.54 9.10
CA GLY A 379 26.33 15.95 9.03
C GLY A 379 25.54 16.70 7.94
N SER A 380 25.10 17.92 8.24
CA SER A 380 24.11 18.65 7.43
C SER A 380 24.47 18.81 5.95
N ASP A 381 25.69 19.23 5.64
CA ASP A 381 26.13 19.42 4.25
C ASP A 381 26.31 18.09 3.52
N LEU A 382 26.73 17.03 4.24
CA LEU A 382 26.91 15.70 3.70
C LEU A 382 25.59 15.01 3.39
N PHE A 383 24.53 15.27 4.16
CA PHE A 383 23.20 14.74 3.86
C PHE A 383 22.67 15.27 2.52
N LEU A 384 22.72 16.59 2.30
CA LEU A 384 22.32 17.18 1.01
C LEU A 384 23.22 16.68 -0.13
N ALA A 385 24.53 16.59 0.09
CA ALA A 385 25.46 16.06 -0.90
C ALA A 385 25.10 14.61 -1.26
N LYS A 386 24.75 13.76 -0.29
CA LYS A 386 24.36 12.36 -0.51
C LYS A 386 23.06 12.23 -1.30
N LEU A 387 22.04 13.03 -1.00
CA LEU A 387 20.80 13.07 -1.78
C LEU A 387 21.04 13.55 -3.21
N THR A 388 21.92 14.55 -3.37
CA THR A 388 22.30 15.07 -4.69
C THR A 388 23.10 14.02 -5.47
N GLU A 389 23.99 13.26 -4.82
CA GLU A 389 24.70 12.13 -5.40
C GLU A 389 23.71 11.04 -5.84
N LEU A 390 22.72 10.70 -5.01
CA LEU A 390 21.68 9.73 -5.32
C LEU A 390 20.94 10.10 -6.62
N ALA A 391 20.47 11.35 -6.74
CA ALA A 391 19.70 11.81 -7.90
C ALA A 391 20.55 11.94 -9.19
N ASN A 392 21.87 12.10 -9.08
CA ASN A 392 22.75 12.33 -10.24
C ASN A 392 23.68 11.15 -10.56
N THR A 393 23.65 10.07 -9.77
CA THR A 393 24.40 8.85 -10.05
C THR A 393 23.66 8.03 -11.09
N PRO A 394 24.23 7.71 -12.26
CA PRO A 394 23.54 6.92 -13.28
C PRO A 394 22.94 5.63 -12.71
N PRO A 395 21.85 5.09 -13.30
CA PRO A 395 21.11 3.93 -12.78
C PRO A 395 21.88 2.61 -12.96
N LYS A 396 23.06 2.53 -12.34
CA LYS A 396 23.93 1.35 -12.29
C LYS A 396 23.45 0.42 -11.19
N PHE A 397 23.56 -0.87 -11.44
CA PHE A 397 23.28 -1.92 -10.47
C PHE A 397 24.31 -3.05 -10.61
N ASP A 398 24.43 -3.85 -9.56
CA ASP A 398 25.18 -5.09 -9.52
C ASP A 398 24.26 -6.22 -9.03
N VAL A 399 24.31 -7.36 -9.72
CA VAL A 399 23.38 -8.47 -9.53
C VAL A 399 23.84 -9.47 -8.49
N SER A 400 24.99 -9.27 -7.82
CA SER A 400 25.64 -10.32 -7.03
C SER A 400 24.76 -10.88 -5.90
N GLY A 401 23.84 -10.10 -5.34
CA GLY A 401 22.93 -10.57 -4.30
C GLY A 401 21.79 -11.46 -4.80
N TYR A 402 21.39 -11.35 -6.07
CA TYR A 402 20.36 -12.19 -6.71
C TYR A 402 20.97 -13.29 -7.62
N GLY A 403 22.14 -13.03 -8.21
CA GLY A 403 22.80 -13.89 -9.19
C GLY A 403 22.37 -13.66 -10.64
N TYR A 404 21.37 -12.81 -10.88
CA TYR A 404 20.86 -12.42 -12.20
C TYR A 404 20.13 -11.07 -12.11
N GLU A 405 19.90 -10.43 -13.26
CA GLU A 405 19.11 -9.19 -13.35
C GLU A 405 17.62 -9.50 -13.15
N ILE A 406 16.99 -8.81 -12.21
CA ILE A 406 15.55 -8.83 -11.96
C ILE A 406 14.88 -7.63 -12.64
N HIS A 407 13.56 -7.66 -12.82
CA HIS A 407 12.86 -6.64 -13.60
C HIS A 407 12.98 -5.24 -12.98
N GLU A 408 13.01 -5.13 -11.65
CA GLU A 408 13.14 -3.87 -10.91
C GLU A 408 14.47 -3.16 -11.18
N MET A 409 15.54 -3.93 -11.45
CA MET A 409 16.82 -3.37 -11.89
C MET A 409 16.72 -2.83 -13.32
N SER A 410 16.09 -3.59 -14.22
CA SER A 410 15.87 -3.16 -15.60
C SER A 410 15.01 -1.90 -15.67
N GLU A 411 13.94 -1.83 -14.88
CA GLU A 411 13.03 -0.70 -14.77
C GLU A 411 13.73 0.57 -14.28
N MET A 412 14.56 0.48 -13.24
CA MET A 412 15.41 1.59 -12.82
C MET A 412 16.34 2.03 -13.95
N ALA A 413 16.95 1.09 -14.67
CA ALA A 413 17.91 1.38 -15.74
C ALA A 413 17.27 1.95 -17.02
N MET A 414 15.96 1.75 -17.22
CA MET A 414 15.21 2.31 -18.36
C MET A 414 14.98 3.82 -18.25
N ILE A 415 15.06 4.39 -17.04
CA ILE A 415 14.77 5.80 -16.77
C ILE A 415 16.02 6.48 -16.19
N ASP A 416 16.47 7.56 -16.83
CA ASP A 416 17.59 8.36 -16.30
C ASP A 416 17.12 9.27 -15.15
N PHE A 417 16.86 8.65 -13.99
CA PHE A 417 16.42 9.29 -12.75
C PHE A 417 17.36 8.97 -11.57
N GLY A 418 18.63 8.77 -11.91
CA GLY A 418 19.68 8.45 -10.98
C GLY A 418 19.48 7.09 -10.27
N GLN A 419 19.75 7.05 -8.97
CA GLN A 419 19.45 5.90 -8.10
C GLN A 419 18.06 5.99 -7.43
N ILE A 420 17.23 6.98 -7.81
CA ILE A 420 15.82 7.05 -7.40
C ILE A 420 15.04 6.04 -8.26
N ALA A 421 15.04 4.78 -7.86
CA ALA A 421 14.31 3.72 -8.53
C ALA A 421 12.79 3.84 -8.23
N LEU A 422 12.14 4.87 -8.78
CA LEU A 422 10.71 5.15 -8.53
C LEU A 422 9.77 4.07 -9.06
N SER A 423 10.28 3.11 -9.83
CA SER A 423 9.60 1.87 -10.18
C SER A 423 9.33 0.94 -8.99
N ASN A 424 9.95 1.18 -7.81
CA ASN A 424 9.78 0.33 -6.62
C ASN A 424 9.58 1.18 -5.34
N GLN A 425 8.85 0.63 -4.36
CA GLN A 425 8.33 1.27 -3.16
C GLN A 425 9.37 1.86 -2.20
N PRO A 426 10.60 1.32 -2.03
CA PRO A 426 11.64 1.93 -1.20
C PRO A 426 12.02 3.34 -1.64
N SER A 427 11.79 3.68 -2.91
CA SER A 427 12.21 4.97 -3.48
C SER A 427 11.13 6.05 -3.46
N PHE A 428 9.88 5.70 -3.15
CA PHE A 428 8.72 6.60 -3.26
C PHE A 428 8.87 7.93 -2.52
N HIS A 429 9.48 7.91 -1.34
CA HIS A 429 9.67 9.11 -0.51
C HIS A 429 10.97 9.86 -0.81
N LEU A 430 11.91 9.29 -1.57
CA LEU A 430 13.24 9.88 -1.78
C LEU A 430 13.20 11.30 -2.37
N PRO A 431 12.34 11.61 -3.38
CA PRO A 431 12.23 12.98 -3.89
C PRO A 431 11.81 14.00 -2.82
N TYR A 432 11.07 13.59 -1.79
CA TYR A 432 10.60 14.46 -0.71
C TYR A 432 11.67 14.75 0.34
N LEU A 433 12.80 14.02 0.35
CA LEU A 433 13.87 14.21 1.34
C LEU A 433 14.58 15.56 1.21
N PHE A 434 14.53 16.20 0.04
CA PHE A 434 15.09 17.53 -0.14
C PHE A 434 14.34 18.61 0.67
N GLN A 435 13.10 18.36 1.11
CA GLN A 435 12.42 19.22 2.09
C GLN A 435 13.16 19.23 3.43
N TYR A 436 13.55 18.05 3.93
CA TYR A 436 14.32 17.89 5.17
C TYR A 436 15.75 18.45 5.04
N ALA A 437 16.29 18.47 3.82
CA ALA A 437 17.58 19.11 3.51
C ALA A 437 17.48 20.63 3.27
N LYS A 438 16.32 21.27 3.50
CA LYS A 438 16.08 22.71 3.25
C LYS A 438 16.36 23.10 1.78
N ARG A 439 15.96 22.25 0.83
CA ARG A 439 16.07 22.45 -0.63
C ARG A 439 14.76 22.06 -1.36
N PRO A 440 13.61 22.68 -1.05
CA PRO A 440 12.31 22.39 -1.67
C PRO A 440 12.33 22.33 -3.20
N ALA A 441 13.08 23.24 -3.84
CA ALA A 441 13.18 23.33 -5.28
C ALA A 441 13.61 22.01 -5.96
N TYR A 442 14.37 21.16 -5.25
CA TYR A 442 14.84 19.89 -5.81
C TYR A 442 13.72 18.84 -5.75
N THR A 443 12.93 18.81 -4.66
CA THR A 443 11.69 18.02 -4.59
C THR A 443 10.75 18.39 -5.72
N GLU A 444 10.53 19.69 -5.94
CA GLU A 444 9.59 20.20 -6.95
C GLU A 444 9.95 19.72 -8.36
N VAL A 445 11.22 19.86 -8.76
CA VAL A 445 11.68 19.41 -10.09
C VAL A 445 11.53 17.90 -10.26
N LEU A 446 11.98 17.12 -9.28
CA LEU A 446 11.92 15.65 -9.34
C LEU A 446 10.47 15.15 -9.43
N ILE A 447 9.58 15.66 -8.57
CA ILE A 447 8.17 15.27 -8.58
C ILE A 447 7.49 15.67 -9.90
N LYS A 448 7.74 16.89 -10.39
CA LYS A 448 7.15 17.35 -11.65
C LYS A 448 7.63 16.55 -12.85
N GLN A 449 8.89 16.12 -12.87
CA GLN A 449 9.40 15.21 -13.90
C GLN A 449 8.72 13.85 -13.83
N ALA A 450 8.74 13.20 -12.66
CA ALA A 450 8.18 11.86 -12.47
C ALA A 450 6.69 11.79 -12.84
N VAL A 451 5.87 12.71 -12.33
CA VAL A 451 4.42 12.76 -12.59
C VAL A 451 4.11 12.96 -14.09
N ASN A 452 4.92 13.72 -14.82
CA ASN A 452 4.65 14.03 -16.23
C ASN A 452 5.26 13.02 -17.20
N GLN A 453 6.24 12.21 -16.79
CA GLN A 453 7.02 11.38 -17.71
C GLN A 453 6.85 9.88 -17.46
N PHE A 454 6.58 9.46 -16.23
CA PHE A 454 6.63 8.03 -15.87
C PHE A 454 5.26 7.35 -15.89
N PHE A 455 4.17 8.13 -15.98
CA PHE A 455 2.81 7.63 -15.88
C PHE A 455 1.98 7.99 -17.10
N ASN A 456 1.20 7.03 -17.60
CA ASN A 456 0.20 7.27 -18.63
C ASN A 456 -0.99 6.29 -18.50
N ALA A 457 -2.09 6.54 -19.21
CA ALA A 457 -3.30 5.71 -19.16
C ALA A 457 -3.26 4.48 -20.09
N GLY A 458 -2.14 4.23 -20.76
CA GLY A 458 -1.92 3.13 -21.69
C GLY A 458 -1.63 1.79 -20.99
N PHE A 459 -1.29 0.79 -21.80
CA PHE A 459 -1.01 -0.57 -21.31
C PHE A 459 0.35 -0.68 -20.59
N ASP A 460 1.27 0.23 -20.89
CA ASP A 460 2.61 0.43 -20.31
C ASP A 460 2.64 1.66 -19.37
N GLY A 461 1.53 1.88 -18.67
CA GLY A 461 1.23 3.12 -17.96
C GLY A 461 1.98 3.40 -16.66
N TYR A 462 2.83 2.49 -16.18
CA TYR A 462 3.55 2.58 -14.92
C TYR A 462 5.06 2.36 -15.12
N PRO A 463 5.92 2.99 -14.30
CA PRO A 463 7.37 2.78 -14.36
C PRO A 463 7.83 1.40 -13.84
N GLY A 464 6.98 0.68 -13.11
CA GLY A 464 7.24 -0.64 -12.54
C GLY A 464 5.92 -1.27 -12.06
N ASP A 465 6.01 -2.17 -11.09
CA ASP A 465 4.83 -2.83 -10.53
C ASP A 465 3.88 -1.84 -9.83
N GLU A 466 2.57 -2.05 -10.00
CA GLU A 466 1.55 -1.13 -9.49
C GLU A 466 1.27 -1.33 -7.99
N ASP A 467 1.46 -2.58 -7.53
CA ASP A 467 1.39 -3.06 -6.15
C ASP A 467 0.16 -2.63 -5.36
N ASN A 468 -0.98 -3.19 -5.77
CA ASN A 468 -2.24 -3.15 -5.03
C ASN A 468 -2.73 -1.72 -4.73
N GLY A 469 -2.48 -0.77 -5.63
CA GLY A 469 -2.80 0.64 -5.41
C GLY A 469 -1.63 1.47 -4.87
N SER A 470 -0.49 0.89 -4.51
CA SER A 470 0.60 1.61 -3.84
C SER A 470 1.21 2.68 -4.76
N MET A 471 1.63 2.29 -5.97
CA MET A 471 2.21 3.21 -6.94
C MET A 471 1.17 4.21 -7.46
N SER A 472 -0.07 3.74 -7.68
CA SER A 472 -1.19 4.62 -8.01
C SER A 472 -1.42 5.67 -6.91
N GLY A 473 -1.37 5.28 -5.64
CA GLY A 473 -1.50 6.18 -4.50
C GLY A 473 -0.39 7.22 -4.45
N TRP A 474 0.85 6.84 -4.82
CA TRP A 474 1.95 7.79 -4.97
C TRP A 474 1.64 8.85 -6.03
N TYR A 475 1.13 8.43 -7.19
CA TYR A 475 0.73 9.34 -8.27
C TYR A 475 -0.39 10.29 -7.82
N ILE A 476 -1.42 9.79 -7.14
CA ILE A 476 -2.52 10.61 -6.62
C ILE A 476 -1.99 11.66 -5.64
N PHE A 477 -1.24 11.27 -4.60
CA PHE A 477 -0.70 12.24 -3.65
C PHE A 477 0.23 13.28 -4.31
N SER A 478 1.14 12.81 -5.16
CA SER A 478 2.11 13.67 -5.84
C SER A 478 1.42 14.69 -6.75
N THR A 479 0.36 14.30 -7.47
CA THR A 479 -0.42 15.21 -8.32
C THR A 479 -1.26 16.21 -7.53
N LEU A 480 -1.73 15.84 -6.33
CA LEU A 480 -2.36 16.78 -5.38
C LEU A 480 -1.35 17.77 -4.76
N GLY A 481 -0.05 17.47 -4.87
CA GLY A 481 1.04 18.35 -4.46
C GLY A 481 1.49 18.17 -3.00
N PHE A 482 1.20 17.03 -2.38
CA PHE A 482 1.67 16.64 -1.05
C PHE A 482 1.68 15.10 -0.86
N TYR A 483 2.56 14.57 -0.03
CA TYR A 483 2.77 13.11 0.13
C TYR A 483 2.97 12.70 1.60
N PRO A 484 2.35 11.59 2.07
CA PRO A 484 2.50 11.09 3.43
C PRO A 484 3.85 10.37 3.61
N VAL A 485 4.95 11.11 3.78
CA VAL A 485 6.29 10.52 3.98
C VAL A 485 6.34 9.61 5.21
N THR A 486 5.63 9.97 6.28
CA THR A 486 5.69 9.28 7.58
C THR A 486 4.29 8.91 8.07
N PRO A 487 3.66 7.85 7.55
CA PRO A 487 2.41 7.33 8.11
C PRO A 487 2.52 7.09 9.63
N GLY A 488 1.70 7.80 10.41
CA GLY A 488 1.84 7.86 11.88
C GLY A 488 2.31 9.20 12.45
N SER A 489 2.74 10.17 11.63
CA SER A 489 2.97 11.56 12.07
C SER A 489 1.72 12.45 11.98
N GLY A 490 0.79 12.09 11.09
CA GLY A 490 -0.35 12.95 10.75
C GLY A 490 0.02 14.11 9.82
N GLU A 491 1.18 14.09 9.16
CA GLU A 491 1.63 15.12 8.22
C GLU A 491 1.73 14.61 6.78
N TYR A 492 1.59 15.55 5.83
CA TYR A 492 1.84 15.35 4.41
C TYR A 492 2.87 16.37 3.96
N VAL A 493 4.01 15.90 3.46
CA VAL A 493 5.12 16.72 2.99
C VAL A 493 4.77 17.31 1.64
N PHE A 494 4.95 18.61 1.47
CA PHE A 494 4.62 19.27 0.22
C PHE A 494 5.55 18.85 -0.92
N GLY A 495 4.97 18.68 -2.11
CA GLY A 495 5.68 18.63 -3.38
C GLY A 495 5.24 19.80 -4.25
N ILE A 496 4.90 19.52 -5.51
CA ILE A 496 4.36 20.48 -6.47
C ILE A 496 3.07 19.93 -7.09
N PRO A 497 1.95 20.68 -7.08
CA PRO A 497 0.68 20.19 -7.64
C PRO A 497 0.75 20.08 -9.17
N ALA A 498 0.00 19.13 -9.73
CA ALA A 498 -0.03 18.87 -11.17
C ALA A 498 -1.26 19.46 -11.87
N PHE A 499 -2.35 19.72 -11.14
CA PHE A 499 -3.63 20.19 -11.69
C PHE A 499 -3.91 21.65 -11.35
N GLU A 500 -4.63 22.35 -12.23
CA GLU A 500 -5.07 23.75 -12.01
C GLU A 500 -6.13 23.86 -10.91
N ASN A 501 -7.13 22.96 -10.93
CA ASN A 501 -8.17 22.92 -9.91
C ASN A 501 -8.43 21.48 -9.50
N VAL A 502 -8.50 21.25 -8.20
CA VAL A 502 -8.93 19.99 -7.61
C VAL A 502 -9.97 20.26 -6.54
N ARG A 503 -11.05 19.49 -6.55
CA ARG A 503 -12.05 19.47 -5.49
C ARG A 503 -12.06 18.09 -4.84
N ILE A 504 -11.81 18.05 -3.53
CA ILE A 504 -11.79 16.82 -2.74
C ILE A 504 -12.98 16.81 -1.80
N GLU A 505 -13.83 15.80 -1.91
CA GLU A 505 -14.93 15.53 -0.99
C GLU A 505 -14.38 14.77 0.22
N LEU A 506 -14.46 15.43 1.38
CA LEU A 506 -14.00 14.91 2.65
C LEU A 506 -15.19 14.40 3.48
N PRO A 507 -14.94 13.55 4.48
CA PRO A 507 -15.94 13.16 5.47
C PRO A 507 -16.62 14.36 6.13
N ASN A 508 -17.85 14.17 6.61
CA ASN A 508 -18.70 15.19 7.22
C ASN A 508 -19.07 16.36 6.28
N ASP A 509 -19.30 16.05 5.00
CA ASP A 509 -19.72 17.00 3.95
C ASP A 509 -18.77 18.20 3.75
N LYS A 510 -17.51 18.04 4.15
CA LYS A 510 -16.48 19.06 3.96
C LYS A 510 -15.89 18.94 2.57
N VAL A 511 -15.40 20.08 2.07
CA VAL A 511 -14.74 20.17 0.77
C VAL A 511 -13.40 20.85 0.95
N LEU A 512 -12.36 20.25 0.41
CA LEU A 512 -11.07 20.89 0.22
C LEU A 512 -10.88 21.21 -1.26
N THR A 513 -10.68 22.48 -1.56
CA THR A 513 -10.37 22.95 -2.91
C THR A 513 -8.89 23.27 -3.00
N LEU A 514 -8.21 22.70 -4.00
CA LEU A 514 -6.83 23.01 -4.35
C LEU A 514 -6.84 23.84 -5.64
N GLU A 515 -6.27 25.04 -5.60
CA GLU A 515 -6.11 25.92 -6.77
C GLU A 515 -4.63 26.13 -7.05
N THR A 516 -4.19 25.89 -8.29
CA THR A 516 -2.82 26.12 -8.72
C THR A 516 -2.78 27.22 -9.78
N ALA A 517 -2.21 28.36 -9.43
CA ALA A 517 -1.96 29.47 -10.35
C ALA A 517 -0.64 29.27 -11.11
N ASN A 518 -0.61 29.70 -12.38
CA ASN A 518 0.54 29.61 -13.29
C ASN A 518 1.01 28.17 -13.57
N ASN A 519 0.10 27.21 -13.65
CA ASN A 519 0.46 25.80 -13.87
C ASN A 519 0.78 25.47 -15.33
N THR A 520 1.90 25.98 -15.84
CA THR A 520 2.39 25.63 -17.19
C THR A 520 3.63 24.72 -17.10
N PRO A 521 4.02 24.07 -18.22
CA PRO A 521 5.26 23.28 -18.26
C PRO A 521 6.52 24.06 -17.88
N ALA A 522 6.54 25.39 -18.05
CA ALA A 522 7.68 26.22 -17.72
C ALA A 522 7.79 26.57 -16.22
N HIS A 523 6.69 26.55 -15.47
CA HIS A 523 6.68 26.92 -14.05
C HIS A 523 7.03 25.71 -13.18
N GLN A 524 8.32 25.50 -12.93
CA GLN A 524 8.83 24.30 -12.27
C GLN A 524 8.89 24.39 -10.74
N PHE A 525 8.59 25.56 -10.15
CA PHE A 525 8.82 25.80 -8.72
C PHE A 525 7.58 26.34 -8.01
N VAL A 526 7.47 26.14 -6.69
CA VAL A 526 6.43 26.76 -5.87
C VAL A 526 6.92 28.12 -5.37
N LYS A 527 6.20 29.17 -5.71
CA LYS A 527 6.48 30.53 -5.23
C LYS A 527 5.84 30.80 -3.87
N ALA A 528 4.59 30.39 -3.69
CA ALA A 528 3.85 30.62 -2.45
C ALA A 528 2.67 29.66 -2.30
N ARG A 529 2.30 29.37 -1.05
CA ARG A 529 1.09 28.62 -0.67
C ARG A 529 0.28 29.41 0.34
N PHE A 530 -1.05 29.36 0.21
CA PHE A 530 -1.98 30.02 1.11
C PHE A 530 -3.12 29.07 1.48
N ARG A 531 -3.50 29.06 2.76
CA ARG A 531 -4.73 28.43 3.24
C ARG A 531 -5.73 29.50 3.62
N ASP A 532 -6.88 29.56 2.97
CA ASP A 532 -7.94 30.53 3.28
C ASP A 532 -7.42 31.98 3.37
N LYS A 533 -6.42 32.32 2.52
CA LYS A 533 -5.64 33.59 2.44
C LYS A 533 -4.47 33.74 3.42
N GLU A 534 -4.32 32.86 4.40
CA GLU A 534 -3.16 32.87 5.30
C GLU A 534 -1.96 32.17 4.66
N PRO A 535 -0.76 32.77 4.67
CA PRO A 535 0.42 32.18 4.06
C PRO A 535 0.86 30.92 4.83
N ILE A 536 1.17 29.86 4.09
CA ILE A 536 1.78 28.65 4.64
C ILE A 536 3.28 28.72 4.38
N LYS A 537 4.07 28.69 5.45
CA LYS A 537 5.52 28.61 5.35
C LYS A 537 6.09 27.23 5.69
N SER A 538 5.33 26.36 6.34
CA SER A 538 5.75 24.97 6.55
C SER A 538 5.92 24.25 5.22
N LEU A 539 6.84 23.29 5.19
CA LEU A 539 7.08 22.37 4.08
C LEU A 539 6.17 21.13 4.15
N PHE A 540 5.16 21.17 5.01
CA PHE A 540 4.16 20.14 5.21
C PHE A 540 2.78 20.76 5.52
N ILE A 541 1.74 19.93 5.43
CA ILE A 541 0.39 20.22 5.90
C ILE A 541 -0.09 19.07 6.78
N THR A 542 -0.83 19.37 7.85
CA THR A 542 -1.32 18.32 8.74
C THR A 542 -2.61 17.69 8.22
N HIS A 543 -2.88 16.46 8.62
CA HIS A 543 -4.17 15.81 8.38
C HIS A 543 -5.33 16.64 8.91
N SER A 544 -5.16 17.23 10.11
CA SER A 544 -6.16 18.10 10.72
C SER A 544 -6.46 19.35 9.87
N ASP A 545 -5.47 19.88 9.16
CA ASP A 545 -5.68 20.95 8.20
C ASP A 545 -6.47 20.45 6.99
N LEU A 546 -6.10 19.30 6.41
CA LEU A 546 -6.78 18.77 5.24
C LEU A 546 -8.27 18.47 5.53
N ILE A 547 -8.57 17.72 6.59
CA ILE A 547 -9.94 17.29 6.92
C ILE A 547 -10.84 18.43 7.42
N ARG A 548 -10.29 19.62 7.67
CA ARG A 548 -11.09 20.82 7.92
C ARG A 548 -11.75 21.38 6.66
N GLY A 549 -11.35 20.92 5.47
CA GLY A 549 -11.79 21.50 4.20
C GLY A 549 -11.16 22.87 3.98
N GLY A 550 -11.81 23.71 3.18
CA GLY A 550 -11.36 25.07 2.88
C GLY A 550 -10.60 25.16 1.55
N HIS A 551 -9.79 26.20 1.41
CA HIS A 551 -9.12 26.51 0.15
C HIS A 551 -7.60 26.56 0.31
N LEU A 552 -6.88 25.69 -0.42
CA LEU A 552 -5.43 25.71 -0.53
C LEU A 552 -5.02 26.25 -1.91
N LYS A 553 -4.46 27.45 -1.94
CA LYS A 553 -3.96 28.07 -3.18
C LYS A 553 -2.44 27.94 -3.26
N THR A 554 -1.94 27.43 -4.37
CA THR A 554 -0.51 27.35 -4.70
C THR A 554 -0.23 28.24 -5.92
N THR A 555 0.80 29.06 -5.86
CA THR A 555 1.28 29.84 -7.03
C THR A 555 2.61 29.28 -7.48
N LEU A 556 2.71 28.87 -8.74
CA LEU A 556 3.96 28.39 -9.32
C LEU A 556 4.80 29.54 -9.89
N GLY A 557 6.11 29.33 -9.93
CA GLY A 557 7.15 30.23 -10.39
C GLY A 557 8.06 29.58 -11.43
N LEU A 558 8.73 30.42 -12.23
CA LEU A 558 9.72 29.99 -13.23
C LEU A 558 11.10 29.70 -12.63
N VAL A 559 11.39 30.29 -11.48
CA VAL A 559 12.66 30.18 -10.75
C VAL A 559 12.37 29.77 -9.30
N PRO A 560 13.32 29.09 -8.63
CA PRO A 560 13.14 28.70 -7.24
C PRO A 560 13.02 29.93 -6.33
N GLU A 561 12.18 29.82 -5.31
CA GLU A 561 12.10 30.81 -4.23
C GLU A 561 13.14 30.45 -3.17
N GLU A 562 14.29 31.13 -3.19
CA GLU A 562 15.29 30.98 -2.15
C GLU A 562 14.89 31.78 -0.91
N ARG A 563 14.78 31.09 0.21
CA ARG A 563 14.57 31.70 1.52
C ARG A 563 15.18 30.85 2.62
N GLU A 564 15.39 31.47 3.76
CA GLU A 564 15.74 30.74 4.97
C GLU A 564 14.56 29.86 5.41
N ILE A 565 14.86 28.61 5.73
CA ILE A 565 13.91 27.62 6.25
C ILE A 565 14.32 27.30 7.68
N THR A 566 13.45 27.64 8.62
CA THR A 566 13.59 27.34 10.04
C THR A 566 13.23 25.89 10.33
N GLN A 567 13.63 25.37 11.49
CA GLN A 567 13.29 24.00 11.85
C GLN A 567 11.79 23.78 12.05
N ALA A 568 11.07 24.77 12.59
CA ALA A 568 9.61 24.70 12.78
C ALA A 568 8.82 24.60 11.46
N GLU A 569 9.47 24.89 10.33
CA GLU A 569 8.88 24.74 9.00
C GLU A 569 9.17 23.37 8.38
N LEU A 570 10.10 22.59 8.95
CA LEU A 570 10.42 21.25 8.45
C LEU A 570 9.34 20.25 8.82
N PRO A 571 9.12 19.21 8.00
CA PRO A 571 8.21 18.14 8.38
C PRO A 571 8.75 17.34 9.57
N PHE A 572 7.85 16.55 10.15
CA PHE A 572 8.09 15.73 11.32
C PHE A 572 9.40 14.92 11.25
N SER A 573 10.16 14.96 12.34
CA SER A 573 11.19 14.00 12.69
C SER A 573 11.17 13.83 14.20
N LEU A 574 11.48 12.62 14.69
CA LEU A 574 11.52 12.32 16.11
C LEU A 574 12.61 13.13 16.82
N SER A 575 13.77 13.31 16.18
CA SER A 575 14.83 14.16 16.68
C SER A 575 14.56 15.61 16.29
N GLU A 576 14.69 16.51 17.28
CA GLU A 576 14.71 17.96 17.10
C GLU A 576 16.13 18.46 17.42
N TYR A 577 16.66 19.36 16.59
CA TYR A 577 17.95 20.04 16.81
C TYR A 577 17.75 21.55 16.99
N GLU A 578 18.75 22.26 17.52
CA GLU A 578 18.71 23.73 17.65
C GLU A 578 19.40 24.44 16.48
#